data_AF-A0AAV0ZPQ0-F1
#
_entry.id   AF-A0AAV0ZPQ0-F1
#
_cell.length_a   1.000
_cell.length_b   1.000
_cell.length_c   1.000
_cell.angle_alpha   90.00
_cell.angle_beta   90.00
_cell.angle_gamma   90.00
#
_symmetry.space_group_name_H-M   'P 1'
#
loop_
_entity.id
_entity.type
_entity.pdbx_description
1 polymer ?
#
loop_
_entity_poly.entity_id
_entity_poly.type
_entity_poly.pdbx_seq_one_letter_code
_entity_poly.pdbx_strand_id
1 'polypeptide(L)'
;MDTVPDQATSICPHCDRAIPAANIDLHSVHCLRNLEKCKVCGDMVPKQHAEDHYLNTHAPVACSLCSETMGRDILDIHKGEKCPQRIVTCEFCEFPLPAIDLAEHQDVCGNRTEMCHLCNKYVRLRERYIHEVDCNRLEANAAGSSRDERPAERDESAPRRPQNEFSKSRLLITIAITGIAVILGSIFYPRKVEDSNVH
;
A
#
# COMPACT_ATOMS: atom_id res chain seq x y z
N MET A 1 3.74 55.30 28.62
CA MET A 1 4.31 53.95 28.81
C MET A 1 3.76 53.46 30.14
N ASP A 2 2.56 52.89 30.11
CA ASP A 2 1.89 52.42 31.33
C ASP A 2 2.49 51.08 31.74
N THR A 3 3.33 51.10 32.76
CA THR A 3 3.79 49.92 33.46
C THR A 3 2.62 49.33 34.21
N VAL A 4 2.03 48.25 33.67
CA VAL A 4 1.09 47.40 34.39
C VAL A 4 1.81 46.90 35.65
N PRO A 5 1.24 47.05 36.86
CA PRO A 5 1.88 46.57 38.08
C PRO A 5 2.08 45.05 37.99
N ASP A 6 3.29 44.59 38.27
CA ASP A 6 3.62 43.17 38.39
C ASP A 6 2.76 42.56 39.52
N GLN A 7 1.72 41.81 39.16
CA GLN A 7 0.84 41.19 40.14
C GLN A 7 1.54 39.96 40.70
N ALA A 8 1.76 39.94 42.02
CA ALA A 8 2.33 38.77 42.70
C ALA A 8 1.53 37.50 42.35
N THR A 9 2.20 36.45 41.89
CA THR A 9 1.60 35.14 41.56
C THR A 9 2.01 34.07 42.56
N SER A 10 1.14 33.10 42.80
CA SER A 10 1.39 31.88 43.57
C SER A 10 1.11 30.64 42.71
N ILE A 11 1.81 29.54 42.97
CA ILE A 11 1.66 28.29 42.21
C ILE A 11 0.56 27.44 42.84
N CYS A 12 -0.40 27.00 42.03
CA CYS A 12 -1.42 26.05 42.49
C CYS A 12 -0.79 24.65 42.67
N PRO A 13 -0.93 23.99 43.84
CA PRO A 13 -0.31 22.69 44.10
C PRO A 13 -0.96 21.51 43.35
N HIS A 14 -2.10 21.75 42.68
CA HIS A 14 -2.83 20.71 41.96
C HIS A 14 -2.58 20.74 40.44
N CYS A 15 -2.56 21.93 39.84
CA CYS A 15 -2.31 22.09 38.40
C CYS A 15 -0.93 22.68 38.05
N ASP A 16 -0.12 22.99 39.05
CA ASP A 16 1.24 23.53 38.92
C ASP A 16 1.32 24.85 38.14
N ARG A 17 0.19 25.57 37.98
CA ARG A 17 0.10 26.82 37.23
C ARG A 17 0.28 28.03 38.14
N ALA A 18 0.95 29.06 37.64
CA ALA A 18 1.05 30.36 38.31
C ALA A 18 -0.28 31.12 38.20
N ILE A 19 -0.86 31.47 39.35
CA ILE A 19 -2.15 32.15 39.48
C ILE A 19 -1.92 33.44 40.27
N PRO A 20 -2.58 34.57 39.96
CA PRO A 20 -2.51 35.77 40.79
C PRO A 20 -2.78 35.45 42.26
N ALA A 21 -1.90 35.89 43.15
CA ALA A 21 -1.93 35.53 44.57
C ALA A 21 -3.25 35.92 45.25
N ALA A 22 -3.89 37.00 44.80
CA ALA A 22 -5.22 37.41 45.29
C ALA A 22 -6.35 36.40 44.99
N ASN A 23 -6.16 35.54 43.98
CA ASN A 23 -7.20 34.62 43.49
C ASN A 23 -6.86 33.13 43.74
N ILE A 24 -5.72 32.82 44.38
CA ILE A 24 -5.22 31.44 44.51
C ILE A 24 -6.17 30.54 45.29
N ASP A 25 -6.84 31.04 46.32
CA ASP A 25 -7.75 30.24 47.16
C ASP A 25 -8.98 29.79 46.37
N LEU A 26 -9.62 30.73 45.66
CA LEU A 26 -10.77 30.43 44.80
C LEU A 26 -10.37 29.47 43.68
N HIS A 27 -9.22 29.73 43.04
CA HIS A 27 -8.69 28.84 42.01
C HIS A 27 -8.45 27.43 42.53
N SER A 28 -7.82 27.28 43.69
CA SER A 28 -7.42 25.98 44.25
C SER A 28 -8.63 25.09 44.51
N VAL A 29 -9.71 25.64 45.08
CA VAL A 29 -10.97 24.92 45.30
C VAL A 29 -11.60 24.49 43.96
N HIS A 30 -11.65 25.40 42.98
CA HIS A 30 -12.23 25.10 41.67
C HIS A 30 -11.40 24.05 40.90
N CYS A 31 -10.08 24.22 40.89
CA CYS A 31 -9.12 23.34 40.24
C CYS A 31 -9.22 21.91 40.78
N LEU A 32 -9.15 21.75 42.11
CA LEU A 32 -9.21 20.43 42.75
C LEU A 32 -10.55 19.73 42.53
N ARG A 33 -11.65 20.49 42.53
CA ARG A 33 -13.00 19.93 42.36
C ARG A 33 -13.23 19.48 40.92
N ASN A 34 -12.87 20.30 39.94
CA ASN A 34 -13.37 20.17 38.56
C ASN A 34 -12.33 19.67 37.56
N LEU A 35 -11.04 19.79 37.86
CA LEU A 35 -9.97 19.37 36.95
C LEU A 35 -9.25 18.15 37.53
N GLU A 36 -8.63 17.37 36.66
CA GLU A 36 -7.68 16.31 37.02
C GLU A 36 -6.56 16.23 35.98
N LYS A 37 -5.40 15.69 36.40
CA LYS A 37 -4.26 15.51 35.52
C LYS A 37 -4.41 14.20 34.76
N CYS A 38 -4.37 14.24 33.43
CA CYS A 38 -4.40 13.04 32.59
C CYS A 38 -3.19 12.16 32.90
N LYS A 39 -3.43 10.87 33.10
CA LYS A 39 -2.38 9.90 33.45
C LYS A 39 -1.45 9.53 32.27
N VAL A 40 -1.86 9.87 31.05
CA VAL A 40 -1.13 9.54 29.82
C VAL A 40 -0.28 10.72 29.35
N CYS A 41 -0.87 11.90 29.15
CA CYS A 41 -0.14 13.09 28.69
C CYS A 41 0.25 14.09 29.80
N GLY A 42 -0.35 14.01 30.99
CA GLY A 42 -0.10 14.96 32.07
C GLY A 42 -0.88 16.28 31.97
N ASP A 43 -1.77 16.44 30.98
CA ASP A 43 -2.57 17.65 30.83
C ASP A 43 -3.67 17.77 31.89
N MET A 44 -4.03 19.01 32.25
CA MET A 44 -5.17 19.27 33.14
C MET A 44 -6.48 19.26 32.34
N VAL A 45 -7.34 18.28 32.61
CA VAL A 45 -8.59 18.04 31.90
C VAL A 45 -9.78 18.19 32.87
N PRO A 46 -10.92 18.77 32.46
CA PRO A 46 -12.13 18.72 33.27
C PRO A 46 -12.57 17.29 33.53
N LYS A 47 -12.82 16.93 34.79
CA LYS A 47 -13.21 15.56 35.19
C LYS A 47 -14.42 15.04 34.40
N GLN A 48 -15.39 15.92 34.13
CA GLN A 48 -16.58 15.57 33.36
C GLN A 48 -16.27 15.16 31.90
N HIS A 49 -15.12 15.56 31.35
CA HIS A 49 -14.69 15.26 29.98
C HIS A 49 -13.41 14.41 29.94
N ALA A 50 -13.01 13.82 31.08
CA ALA A 50 -11.79 13.02 31.15
C ALA A 50 -11.88 11.76 30.26
N GLU A 51 -13.05 11.12 30.23
CA GLU A 51 -13.32 9.98 29.36
C GLU A 51 -13.26 10.37 27.87
N ASP A 52 -13.94 11.46 27.49
CA ASP A 52 -13.91 11.95 26.11
C ASP A 52 -12.49 12.32 25.66
N HIS A 53 -11.70 12.94 26.54
CA HIS A 53 -10.29 13.22 26.28
C HIS A 53 -9.51 11.92 26.03
N TYR A 54 -9.71 10.90 26.86
CA TYR A 54 -9.06 9.61 26.67
C TYR A 54 -9.45 8.97 25.34
N LEU A 55 -10.75 8.84 25.04
CA LEU A 55 -11.24 8.21 23.82
C LEU A 55 -10.73 8.89 22.54
N ASN A 56 -10.67 10.22 22.54
CA ASN A 56 -10.26 10.98 21.36
C ASN A 56 -8.75 11.12 21.20
N THR A 57 -7.99 11.08 22.31
CA THR A 57 -6.55 11.39 22.30
C THR A 57 -5.66 10.17 22.50
N HIS A 58 -6.08 9.24 23.36
CA HIS A 58 -5.21 8.16 23.85
C HIS A 58 -5.73 6.76 23.57
N ALA A 59 -7.05 6.60 23.39
CA ALA A 59 -7.62 5.29 23.14
C ALA A 59 -7.03 4.67 21.87
N PRO A 60 -6.69 3.37 21.90
CA PRO A 60 -6.27 2.63 20.73
C PRO A 60 -7.29 2.72 19.60
N VAL A 61 -6.78 2.69 18.37
CA VAL A 61 -7.59 2.78 17.15
C VAL A 61 -7.35 1.57 16.27
N ALA A 62 -8.39 1.16 15.55
CA ALA A 62 -8.29 0.08 14.58
C ALA A 62 -7.65 0.57 13.28
N CYS A 63 -6.76 -0.24 12.72
CA CYS A 63 -6.23 -0.04 11.38
C CYS A 63 -7.34 -0.24 10.35
N SER A 64 -7.51 0.72 9.43
CA SER A 64 -8.53 0.67 8.38
C SER A 64 -8.31 -0.42 7.33
N LEU A 65 -7.11 -1.01 7.28
CA LEU A 65 -6.75 -2.02 6.27
C LEU A 65 -6.87 -3.45 6.81
N CYS A 66 -6.44 -3.69 8.06
CA CYS A 66 -6.42 -5.04 8.65
C CYS A 66 -7.29 -5.19 9.90
N SER A 67 -7.95 -4.14 10.37
CA SER A 67 -8.80 -4.10 11.58
C SER A 67 -8.09 -4.43 12.91
N GLU A 68 -6.77 -4.57 12.91
CA GLU A 68 -5.98 -4.72 14.14
C GLU A 68 -6.01 -3.41 14.95
N THR A 69 -6.10 -3.51 16.28
CA THR A 69 -6.17 -2.35 17.18
C THR A 69 -4.81 -2.02 17.76
N MET A 70 -4.43 -0.75 17.72
CA MET A 70 -3.10 -0.29 18.13
C MET A 70 -3.10 1.15 18.64
N GLY A 71 -2.02 1.57 19.28
CA GLY A 71 -1.82 2.97 19.67
C GLY A 71 -1.84 3.91 18.45
N ARG A 72 -2.35 5.13 18.65
CA ARG A 72 -2.41 6.16 17.58
C ARG A 72 -1.02 6.56 17.11
N ASP A 73 -0.05 6.59 18.02
CA ASP A 73 1.36 6.90 17.79
C ASP A 73 2.05 5.89 16.85
N ILE A 74 1.61 4.64 16.82
CA ILE A 74 2.19 3.59 15.97
C ILE A 74 1.37 3.30 14.71
N LEU A 75 0.19 3.89 14.56
CA LEU A 75 -0.73 3.59 13.45
C LEU A 75 -0.12 3.89 12.08
N ASP A 76 0.60 5.01 11.95
CA ASP A 76 1.19 5.43 10.68
C ASP A 76 2.33 4.49 10.26
N ILE A 77 3.18 4.11 11.22
CA ILE A 77 4.26 3.12 10.99
C ILE A 77 3.65 1.77 10.64
N HIS A 78 2.58 1.36 11.33
CA HIS A 78 1.89 0.13 10.99
C HIS A 78 1.38 0.17 9.54
N LYS A 79 0.62 1.21 9.15
CA LYS A 79 0.07 1.33 7.79
C LYS A 79 1.16 1.33 6.70
N GLY A 80 2.28 2.00 6.95
CA GLY A 80 3.37 2.12 5.97
C GLY A 80 4.24 0.87 5.84
N GLU A 81 4.53 0.19 6.95
CA GLU A 81 5.60 -0.81 6.97
C GLU A 81 5.14 -2.20 7.41
N LYS A 82 4.27 -2.28 8.42
CA LYS A 82 3.96 -3.55 9.11
C LYS A 82 2.63 -4.16 8.69
N CYS A 83 1.71 -3.37 8.15
CA CYS A 83 0.36 -3.81 7.86
C CYS A 83 0.39 -4.90 6.77
N PRO A 84 -0.16 -6.10 7.01
CA PRO A 84 -0.19 -7.18 6.00
C PRO A 84 -1.04 -6.81 4.78
N GLN A 85 -2.01 -5.90 4.97
CA GLN A 85 -2.92 -5.43 3.93
C GLN A 85 -2.44 -4.15 3.23
N ARG A 86 -1.22 -3.66 3.52
CA ARG A 86 -0.64 -2.54 2.76
C ARG A 86 -0.38 -2.95 1.32
N ILE A 87 -0.55 -2.01 0.39
CA ILE A 87 -0.28 -2.25 -1.02
C ILE A 87 1.21 -2.09 -1.30
N VAL A 88 1.79 -3.11 -1.92
CA VAL A 88 3.18 -3.17 -2.40
C VAL A 88 3.18 -3.62 -3.85
N THR A 89 4.26 -3.35 -4.58
CA THR A 89 4.39 -3.74 -5.99
C THR A 89 5.30 -4.94 -6.14
N CYS A 90 4.94 -5.88 -7.01
CA CYS A 90 5.81 -6.97 -7.41
C CYS A 90 7.06 -6.44 -8.13
N GLU A 91 8.25 -6.89 -7.73
CA GLU A 91 9.52 -6.48 -8.36
C GLU A 91 9.69 -6.96 -9.81
N PHE A 92 8.91 -7.96 -10.24
CA PHE A 92 9.04 -8.57 -11.57
C PHE A 92 8.05 -8.02 -12.59
N CYS A 93 6.81 -7.71 -12.17
CA CYS A 93 5.73 -7.30 -13.06
C CYS A 93 5.06 -5.97 -12.66
N GLU A 94 5.55 -5.33 -11.59
CA GLU A 94 5.05 -4.04 -11.08
C GLU A 94 3.57 -4.05 -10.64
N PHE A 95 2.94 -5.23 -10.59
CA PHE A 95 1.54 -5.36 -10.19
C PHE A 95 1.38 -4.97 -8.70
N PRO A 96 0.42 -4.07 -8.35
CA PRO A 96 0.14 -3.70 -6.98
C PRO A 96 -0.75 -4.75 -6.29
N LEU A 97 -0.34 -5.23 -5.13
CA LEU A 97 -1.06 -6.23 -4.35
C LEU A 97 -0.84 -6.08 -2.84
N PRO A 98 -1.70 -6.69 -1.99
CA PRO A 98 -1.48 -6.75 -0.55
C PRO A 98 -0.15 -7.42 -0.22
N ALA A 99 0.56 -6.90 0.77
CA ALA A 99 1.87 -7.43 1.15
C ALA A 99 1.84 -8.88 1.65
N ILE A 100 0.71 -9.34 2.19
CA ILE A 100 0.49 -10.73 2.57
C ILE A 100 0.59 -11.69 1.38
N ASP A 101 0.19 -11.25 0.19
CA ASP A 101 0.16 -12.07 -1.03
C ASP A 101 1.45 -11.94 -1.87
N LEU A 102 2.32 -10.97 -1.54
CA LEU A 102 3.50 -10.63 -2.34
C LEU A 102 4.45 -11.82 -2.54
N ALA A 103 4.74 -12.57 -1.47
CA ALA A 103 5.71 -13.66 -1.52
C ALA A 103 5.25 -14.81 -2.43
N GLU A 104 3.99 -15.23 -2.29
CA GLU A 104 3.37 -16.25 -3.14
C GLU A 104 3.32 -15.79 -4.60
N HIS A 105 2.91 -14.53 -4.81
CA HIS A 105 2.91 -13.95 -6.15
C HIS A 105 4.31 -13.92 -6.77
N GLN A 106 5.35 -13.52 -6.03
CA GLN A 106 6.72 -13.45 -6.54
C GLN A 106 7.33 -14.81 -6.87
N ASP A 107 6.93 -15.88 -6.18
CA ASP A 107 7.35 -17.23 -6.50
C ASP A 107 6.85 -17.66 -7.88
N VAL A 108 5.57 -17.42 -8.19
CA VAL A 108 4.99 -17.74 -9.50
C VAL A 108 5.43 -16.74 -10.56
N CYS A 109 5.35 -15.44 -10.27
CA CYS A 109 5.65 -14.38 -11.22
C CYS A 109 7.13 -14.39 -11.62
N GLY A 110 8.05 -14.60 -10.67
CA GLY A 110 9.49 -14.64 -10.96
C GLY A 110 9.90 -15.78 -11.89
N ASN A 111 9.14 -16.88 -11.89
CA ASN A 111 9.36 -18.06 -12.74
C ASN A 111 8.78 -17.91 -14.16
N ARG A 112 7.95 -16.90 -14.42
CA ARG A 112 7.47 -16.59 -15.77
C ARG A 112 8.66 -16.23 -16.65
N THR A 113 8.58 -16.61 -17.92
CA THR A 113 9.60 -16.28 -18.91
C THR A 113 9.10 -15.28 -19.92
N GLU A 114 10.01 -14.42 -20.38
CA GLU A 114 9.80 -13.50 -21.49
C GLU A 114 10.91 -13.69 -22.52
N MET A 115 10.59 -13.38 -23.77
CA MET A 115 11.56 -13.51 -24.86
C MET A 115 12.47 -12.29 -24.88
N CYS A 116 13.78 -12.50 -24.75
CA CYS A 116 14.77 -11.46 -24.94
C CYS A 116 14.81 -11.03 -26.41
N HIS A 117 14.65 -9.74 -26.68
CA HIS A 117 14.64 -9.22 -28.06
C HIS A 117 16.02 -9.23 -28.73
N LEU A 118 17.11 -9.30 -27.97
CA LEU A 118 18.48 -9.29 -28.51
C LEU A 118 18.93 -10.69 -28.93
N CYS A 119 18.69 -11.71 -28.10
CA CYS A 119 19.14 -13.08 -28.37
C CYS A 119 18.02 -14.09 -28.67
N ASN A 120 16.75 -13.67 -28.64
CA ASN A 120 15.55 -14.49 -28.85
C ASN A 120 15.43 -15.71 -27.92
N LYS A 121 16.13 -15.71 -26.78
CA LYS A 121 15.99 -16.74 -25.74
C LYS A 121 14.88 -16.35 -24.77
N TYR A 122 14.15 -17.35 -24.28
CA TYR A 122 13.24 -17.19 -23.15
C TYR A 122 14.05 -17.10 -21.86
N VAL A 123 13.84 -16.04 -21.10
CA VAL A 123 14.55 -15.71 -19.87
C VAL A 123 13.53 -15.53 -18.76
N ARG A 124 13.80 -16.09 -17.58
CA ARG A 124 12.92 -15.90 -16.42
C ARG A 124 12.98 -14.47 -15.92
N LEU A 125 11.85 -13.94 -15.43
CA LEU A 125 11.79 -12.57 -14.92
C LEU A 125 12.80 -12.32 -13.81
N ARG A 126 12.98 -13.27 -12.88
CA ARG A 126 13.97 -13.18 -11.80
C ARG A 126 15.42 -13.15 -12.29
N GLU A 127 15.68 -13.71 -13.46
CA GLU A 127 17.02 -13.82 -14.05
C GLU A 127 17.30 -12.71 -15.08
N ARG A 128 16.33 -11.82 -15.35
CA ARG A 128 16.41 -10.81 -16.42
C ARG A 128 17.63 -9.89 -16.28
N TYR A 129 17.87 -9.36 -15.08
CA TYR A 129 19.01 -8.46 -14.84
C TYR A 129 20.36 -9.14 -15.13
N ILE A 130 20.53 -10.40 -14.69
CA ILE A 130 21.76 -11.17 -14.94
C ILE A 130 21.90 -11.44 -16.44
N HIS A 131 20.80 -11.81 -17.10
CA HIS A 131 20.79 -12.03 -18.53
C HIS A 131 21.16 -10.78 -19.32
N GLU A 132 20.65 -9.60 -18.96
CA GLU A 132 20.96 -8.35 -19.67
C GLU A 132 22.46 -8.05 -19.70
N VAL A 133 23.16 -8.27 -18.58
CA VAL A 133 24.62 -8.08 -18.48
C VAL A 133 25.37 -9.00 -19.44
N ASP A 134 24.99 -10.28 -19.51
CA ASP A 134 25.65 -11.27 -20.36
C ASP A 134 25.21 -11.19 -21.84
N CYS A 135 23.96 -10.80 -22.08
CA CYS A 135 23.38 -10.70 -23.42
C CYS A 135 23.99 -9.53 -24.20
N ASN A 136 24.19 -8.38 -23.55
CA ASN A 136 24.83 -7.21 -24.15
C ASN A 136 26.28 -7.49 -24.62
N ARG A 137 26.98 -8.43 -23.97
CA ARG A 137 28.32 -8.86 -24.42
C ARG A 137 28.28 -9.59 -25.77
N LEU A 138 27.18 -10.25 -26.14
CA LEU A 138 27.09 -10.97 -27.40
C LEU A 138 26.86 -10.03 -28.59
N GLU A 139 26.13 -8.92 -28.41
CA GLU A 139 25.98 -7.90 -29.47
C GLU A 139 27.30 -7.15 -29.76
N ALA A 140 28.06 -6.79 -28.72
CA ALA A 140 29.35 -6.11 -28.89
C ALA A 140 30.38 -6.97 -29.66
N ASN A 141 30.34 -8.29 -29.48
CA ASN A 141 31.24 -9.22 -30.17
C ASN A 141 30.75 -9.56 -31.59
N ALA A 142 29.45 -9.49 -31.88
CA ALA A 142 28.91 -9.69 -33.23
C ALA A 142 29.24 -8.53 -34.19
N ALA A 143 29.29 -7.29 -33.68
CA ALA A 143 29.63 -6.11 -34.47
C ALA A 143 31.14 -5.98 -34.82
N GLY A 144 32.03 -6.71 -34.14
CA GLY A 144 33.49 -6.64 -34.35
C GLY A 144 34.07 -7.67 -35.33
N SER A 145 33.27 -8.64 -35.81
CA SER A 145 33.72 -9.73 -36.68
C SER A 145 33.12 -9.65 -38.09
N SER A 146 33.20 -8.48 -38.72
CA SER A 146 33.02 -8.33 -40.16
C SER A 146 34.40 -8.16 -40.80
N ARG A 147 35.06 -9.27 -41.10
CA ARG A 147 36.02 -9.35 -42.20
C ARG A 147 35.51 -10.42 -43.14
N ASP A 148 35.29 -9.98 -44.38
CA ASP A 148 34.96 -10.74 -45.57
C ASP A 148 35.55 -12.14 -45.62
N GLU A 149 34.75 -13.11 -46.05
CA GLU A 149 35.03 -13.90 -47.26
C GLU A 149 33.87 -14.86 -47.60
N ARG A 150 33.44 -14.81 -48.87
CA ARG A 150 32.69 -15.84 -49.62
C ARG A 150 33.32 -15.89 -51.02
N PRO A 151 33.12 -16.93 -51.88
CA PRO A 151 32.33 -18.17 -51.70
C PRO A 151 33.02 -19.45 -52.26
N ALA A 152 32.41 -20.63 -52.05
CA ALA A 152 32.24 -21.67 -53.10
C ALA A 152 31.31 -22.82 -52.65
N GLU A 153 30.52 -23.30 -53.61
CA GLU A 153 29.41 -24.26 -53.51
C GLU A 153 29.87 -25.73 -53.61
N ARG A 154 29.15 -26.65 -52.97
CA ARG A 154 28.85 -27.99 -53.55
C ARG A 154 27.64 -28.66 -52.89
N ASP A 155 26.83 -29.21 -53.79
CA ASP A 155 25.59 -29.97 -53.75
C ASP A 155 25.62 -31.29 -52.94
N GLU A 156 24.51 -31.69 -52.31
CA GLU A 156 23.79 -32.96 -52.58
C GLU A 156 22.57 -33.18 -51.63
N SER A 157 21.37 -33.02 -52.20
CA SER A 157 20.14 -33.85 -52.12
C SER A 157 19.74 -34.62 -50.84
N ALA A 158 18.60 -34.24 -50.24
CA ALA A 158 17.53 -35.15 -49.75
C ALA A 158 16.20 -34.40 -49.51
N PRO A 159 15.01 -34.93 -49.89
CA PRO A 159 13.76 -34.17 -49.85
C PRO A 159 12.78 -34.55 -48.71
N ARG A 160 11.89 -33.57 -48.41
CA ARG A 160 10.53 -33.60 -47.79
C ARG A 160 10.41 -33.23 -46.30
N ARG A 161 9.66 -32.15 -46.02
CA ARG A 161 8.21 -32.17 -45.67
C ARG A 161 7.63 -30.72 -45.74
N PRO A 162 6.36 -30.49 -46.15
CA PRO A 162 5.91 -29.16 -46.55
C PRO A 162 5.60 -28.25 -45.36
N GLN A 163 5.89 -26.97 -45.55
CA GLN A 163 5.45 -25.85 -44.72
C GLN A 163 3.95 -25.66 -44.90
N ASN A 164 3.20 -25.75 -43.81
CA ASN A 164 1.79 -25.39 -43.78
C ASN A 164 1.69 -23.88 -43.54
N GLU A 165 1.77 -23.12 -44.63
CA GLU A 165 1.25 -21.76 -44.72
C GLU A 165 -0.26 -21.81 -44.44
N PHE A 166 -0.64 -21.58 -43.19
CA PHE A 166 -2.02 -21.23 -42.85
C PHE A 166 -2.05 -19.78 -42.35
N SER A 167 -2.25 -18.92 -43.35
CA SER A 167 -3.28 -17.89 -43.39
C SER A 167 -3.56 -17.17 -42.07
N LYS A 168 -3.05 -15.93 -42.03
CA LYS A 168 -3.58 -14.82 -41.25
C LYS A 168 -5.05 -14.56 -41.62
N SER A 169 -5.97 -15.39 -41.15
CA SER A 169 -7.40 -15.08 -41.03
C SER A 169 -8.09 -16.24 -40.31
N ARG A 170 -8.87 -15.90 -39.27
CA ARG A 170 -9.68 -16.79 -38.39
C ARG A 170 -8.99 -17.31 -37.11
N LEU A 171 -8.74 -16.40 -36.17
CA LEU A 171 -9.19 -16.63 -34.78
C LEU A 171 -9.68 -15.33 -34.12
N LEU A 172 -10.38 -14.50 -34.90
CA LEU A 172 -11.48 -13.73 -34.35
C LEU A 172 -12.68 -14.68 -34.30
N ILE A 173 -13.30 -14.80 -33.13
CA ILE A 173 -14.46 -15.63 -32.74
C ILE A 173 -14.11 -16.96 -32.05
N THR A 174 -13.62 -16.84 -30.80
CA THR A 174 -13.95 -17.64 -29.59
C THR A 174 -13.00 -17.11 -28.49
N ILE A 175 -13.38 -16.42 -27.42
CA ILE A 175 -14.63 -16.32 -26.67
C ILE A 175 -14.65 -14.94 -25.99
N ALA A 176 -15.64 -14.13 -26.33
CA ALA A 176 -16.13 -13.08 -25.46
C ALA A 176 -16.93 -13.77 -24.33
N ILE A 177 -16.31 -14.12 -23.19
CA ILE A 177 -16.97 -14.54 -21.91
C ILE A 177 -16.08 -14.27 -20.67
N THR A 178 -15.12 -13.34 -20.69
CA THR A 178 -14.52 -12.84 -19.42
C THR A 178 -14.39 -11.32 -19.36
N GLY A 179 -15.30 -10.62 -20.08
CA GLY A 179 -15.41 -9.15 -20.06
C GLY A 179 -16.75 -8.63 -19.53
N ILE A 180 -17.72 -9.49 -19.18
CA ILE A 180 -19.04 -9.08 -18.66
C ILE A 180 -19.44 -10.02 -17.50
N ALA A 181 -18.76 -9.88 -16.36
CA ALA A 181 -19.17 -10.50 -15.11
C ALA A 181 -18.92 -9.61 -13.88
N VAL A 182 -18.92 -8.27 -14.05
CA VAL A 182 -18.81 -7.33 -12.92
C VAL A 182 -19.82 -6.17 -12.97
N ILE A 183 -20.69 -6.04 -13.99
CA ILE A 183 -21.54 -4.82 -14.13
C ILE A 183 -23.07 -5.07 -14.21
N LEU A 184 -23.56 -6.32 -14.19
CA LEU A 184 -25.02 -6.59 -14.23
C LEU A 184 -25.56 -7.38 -13.03
N GLY A 185 -24.91 -7.26 -11.87
CA GLY A 185 -25.41 -7.82 -10.59
C GLY A 185 -26.16 -6.84 -9.69
N SER A 186 -26.27 -5.55 -10.08
CA SER A 186 -26.68 -4.49 -9.14
C SER A 186 -27.90 -3.68 -9.58
N ILE A 187 -28.65 -4.10 -10.61
CA ILE A 187 -29.76 -3.30 -11.16
C ILE A 187 -31.15 -3.97 -11.04
N PHE A 188 -31.25 -5.24 -10.61
CA PHE A 188 -32.56 -5.91 -10.50
C PHE A 188 -32.79 -6.65 -9.17
N TYR A 189 -32.54 -5.98 -8.05
CA TYR A 189 -33.19 -6.35 -6.79
C TYR A 189 -33.87 -5.13 -6.16
N PRO A 190 -35.11 -4.80 -6.54
CA PRO A 190 -35.90 -3.85 -5.79
C PRO A 190 -36.15 -4.43 -4.39
N ARG A 191 -35.65 -3.72 -3.37
CA ARG A 191 -36.06 -3.90 -1.97
C ARG A 191 -37.59 -3.78 -1.93
N LYS A 192 -38.25 -4.88 -1.60
CA LYS A 192 -39.67 -4.90 -1.26
C LYS A 192 -39.84 -4.02 -0.03
N VAL A 193 -40.51 -2.88 -0.21
CA VAL A 193 -41.04 -2.05 0.86
C VAL A 193 -42.22 -2.83 1.43
N GLU A 194 -42.12 -3.29 2.67
CA GLU A 194 -43.27 -3.76 3.43
C GLU A 194 -43.63 -2.65 4.43
N ASP A 195 -44.52 -1.77 3.97
CA ASP A 195 -45.49 -1.11 4.82
C ASP A 195 -46.74 -1.99 4.80
N SER A 196 -47.11 -2.57 5.94
CA SER A 196 -48.51 -2.89 6.25
C SER A 196 -48.68 -3.13 7.74
N ASN A 197 -49.46 -2.22 8.29
CA ASN A 197 -50.04 -2.10 9.61
C ASN A 197 -50.97 -3.30 9.97
N VAL A 198 -51.41 -3.31 11.24
CA VAL A 198 -52.62 -3.96 11.81
C VAL A 198 -52.44 -5.29 12.59
N HIS A 199 -52.17 -5.20 13.89
CA HIS A 199 -53.16 -5.46 14.97
C HIS A 199 -52.66 -4.93 16.32
#